data_AF-A0A530AE82-F1
#
_entry.id   AF-A0A530AE82-F1
#
_cell.length_a   1.000
_cell.length_b   1.000
_cell.length_c   1.000
_cell.angle_alpha   90.00
_cell.angle_beta   90.00
_cell.angle_gamma   90.00
#
_symmetry.space_group_name_H-M   'P 1'
#
loop_
_entity.id
_entity.type
_entity.pdbx_description
1 polymer ?
#
loop_
_entity_poly.entity_id
_entity_poly.type
_entity_poly.pdbx_seq_one_letter_code
_entity_poly.pdbx_strand_id
1 'polypeptide(L)'
;FEAGYVPRQHNVSAFAQAIRAIGEPIHGQSADTISMAKLLTLLFEVTELFDMATRPELILLQKTMVVVEGVARTLDPAFNMWKTSEPVVGDWI
;
A
#
# COMPACT_ATOMS: atom_id res chain seq x y z
N PHE A 1 14.16 6.50 -4.55
CA PHE A 1 15.60 6.27 -4.78
C PHE A 1 16.47 7.32 -4.09
N GLU A 2 16.07 8.60 -4.01
CA GLU A 2 16.79 9.64 -3.24
C GLU A 2 16.56 9.62 -1.73
N ALA A 3 15.44 9.03 -1.28
CA ALA A 3 15.03 9.15 0.12
C ALA A 3 15.78 8.24 1.11
N GLY A 4 16.63 7.32 0.64
CA GLY A 4 17.52 6.51 1.50
C GLY A 4 16.83 5.55 2.47
N TYR A 5 15.62 5.10 2.14
CA TYR A 5 14.79 4.32 3.08
C TYR A 5 15.24 2.88 3.31
N VAL A 6 15.87 2.27 2.30
CA VAL A 6 16.39 0.90 2.36
C VAL A 6 17.93 0.96 2.48
N PRO A 7 18.54 0.26 3.45
CA PRO A 7 19.99 0.21 3.61
C PRO A 7 20.72 -0.25 2.34
N ARG A 8 21.90 0.31 2.05
CA ARG A 8 22.68 0.02 0.83
C ARG A 8 23.12 -1.44 0.68
N GLN A 9 23.10 -2.22 1.77
CA GLN A 9 23.42 -3.65 1.75
C GLN A 9 22.35 -4.49 1.02
N HIS A 10 21.13 -3.97 0.89
CA HIS A 10 20.03 -4.65 0.21
C HIS A 10 20.04 -4.36 -1.29
N ASN A 11 19.76 -5.39 -2.09
CA ASN A 11 19.62 -5.23 -3.54
C ASN A 11 18.30 -4.51 -3.85
N VAL A 12 18.41 -3.27 -4.34
CA VAL A 12 17.25 -2.43 -4.64
C VAL A 12 16.39 -2.99 -5.78
N SER A 13 16.97 -3.76 -6.71
CA SER A 13 16.21 -4.46 -7.75
C SER A 13 15.35 -5.57 -7.14
N ALA A 14 15.88 -6.29 -6.15
CA ALA A 14 15.12 -7.32 -5.43
C ALA A 14 13.99 -6.70 -4.61
N PHE A 15 14.24 -5.55 -3.96
CA PHE A 15 13.21 -4.79 -3.25
C PHE A 15 12.08 -4.34 -4.19
N ALA A 16 12.43 -3.70 -5.31
CA ALA A 16 11.44 -3.24 -6.29
C ALA A 16 10.64 -4.40 -6.89
N GLN A 17 11.26 -5.57 -7.08
CA GLN A 17 10.58 -6.77 -7.54
C GLN A 17 9.62 -7.32 -6.48
N ALA A 18 10.02 -7.34 -5.21
CA ALA A 18 9.16 -7.78 -4.11
C ALA A 18 7.92 -6.86 -3.97
N ILE A 19 8.10 -5.54 -4.07
CA ILE A 19 6.98 -4.58 -4.07
C ILE A 19 6.06 -4.78 -5.27
N ARG A 20 6.60 -5.02 -6.47
CA ARG A 20 5.79 -5.31 -7.67
C ARG A 20 4.99 -6.61 -7.55
N ALA A 21 5.57 -7.64 -6.95
CA ALA A 21 4.90 -8.92 -6.73
C ALA A 21 3.68 -8.82 -5.81
N ILE A 22 3.56 -7.77 -4.99
CA ILE A 22 2.35 -7.49 -4.20
C ILE A 22 1.25 -6.91 -5.11
N GLY A 23 1.62 -6.10 -6.10
CA GLY A 23 0.68 -5.48 -7.04
C GLY A 23 0.16 -6.44 -8.10
N GLU A 24 0.96 -7.42 -8.54
CA GLU A 24 0.60 -8.40 -9.58
C GLU A 24 -0.71 -9.17 -9.32
N PRO A 25 -0.96 -9.74 -8.13
CA PRO A 25 -2.22 -10.43 -7.83
C PRO A 25 -3.44 -9.52 -7.87
N ILE A 26 -3.25 -8.23 -7.63
CA ILE A 26 -4.28 -7.18 -7.59
C ILE A 26 -4.53 -6.66 -9.01
N HIS A 27 -3.49 -6.69 -9.85
CA HIS A 27 -3.51 -6.30 -11.25
C HIS A 27 -4.35 -7.31 -12.06
N GLY A 28 -5.64 -7.01 -12.24
CA GLY A 28 -6.58 -7.84 -12.99
C GLY A 28 -7.63 -8.56 -12.14
N GLN A 29 -7.54 -8.50 -10.81
CA GLN A 29 -8.68 -8.78 -9.94
C GLN A 29 -9.56 -7.54 -9.84
N SER A 30 -10.88 -7.75 -9.65
CA SER A 30 -11.79 -6.65 -9.36
C SER A 30 -11.34 -5.98 -8.06
N ALA A 31 -10.87 -4.73 -8.14
CA ALA A 31 -10.34 -3.99 -6.98
C ALA A 31 -11.34 -3.91 -5.81
N ASP A 32 -12.62 -4.12 -6.11
CA ASP A 32 -13.76 -4.20 -5.19
C ASP A 32 -13.67 -5.36 -4.19
N THR A 33 -12.88 -6.40 -4.46
CA THR A 33 -12.66 -7.51 -3.51
C THR A 33 -11.42 -7.31 -2.63
N ILE A 34 -10.57 -6.32 -2.94
CA ILE A 34 -9.29 -6.11 -2.27
C ILE A 34 -9.35 -4.84 -1.43
N SER A 35 -9.19 -5.01 -0.12
CA SER A 35 -9.08 -3.90 0.82
C SER A 35 -7.75 -3.16 0.63
N MET A 36 -7.79 -1.83 0.56
CA MET A 36 -6.58 -0.99 0.46
C MET A 36 -5.73 -1.14 1.73
N ALA A 37 -6.38 -1.29 2.89
CA ALA A 37 -5.70 -1.60 4.14
C ALA A 37 -4.87 -2.89 4.01
N LYS A 38 -5.43 -3.96 3.47
CA LYS A 38 -4.69 -5.22 3.32
C LYS A 38 -3.47 -5.07 2.40
N LEU A 39 -3.63 -4.34 1.31
CA LEU A 39 -2.53 -4.05 0.37
C LEU A 39 -1.39 -3.29 1.04
N LEU A 40 -1.70 -2.19 1.74
CA LEU A 40 -0.69 -1.40 2.44
C LEU A 40 -0.02 -2.16 3.59
N THR A 41 -0.73 -3.09 4.25
CA THR A 41 -0.12 -3.96 5.25
C THR A 41 0.93 -4.87 4.62
N LEU A 42 0.60 -5.52 3.49
CA LEU A 42 1.56 -6.35 2.76
C LEU A 42 2.77 -5.54 2.28
N LEU A 43 2.55 -4.29 1.86
CA LEU A 43 3.64 -3.38 1.50
C LEU A 43 4.57 -3.13 2.69
N PHE A 44 4.04 -2.90 3.90
CA PHE A 44 4.90 -2.73 5.08
C PHE A 44 5.64 -3.99 5.48
N GLU A 45 4.97 -5.14 5.51
CA GLU A 45 5.60 -6.42 5.80
C GLU A 45 6.79 -6.67 4.84
N VAL A 46 6.60 -6.42 3.55
CA VAL A 46 7.70 -6.54 2.57
C VAL A 46 8.78 -5.50 2.84
N THR A 47 8.45 -4.25 3.15
CA THR A 47 9.49 -3.25 3.45
C THR A 47 10.32 -3.59 4.70
N GLU A 48 9.72 -4.24 5.71
CA GLU A 48 10.43 -4.73 6.89
C GLU A 48 11.44 -5.83 6.53
N LEU A 49 11.13 -6.71 5.56
CA LEU A 49 12.07 -7.73 5.08
C LEU A 49 13.36 -7.15 4.47
N PHE A 50 13.31 -5.89 4.03
CA PHE A 50 14.45 -5.18 3.46
C PHE A 50 15.04 -4.16 4.43
N ASP A 51 14.79 -4.31 5.73
CA ASP A 51 15.23 -3.39 6.80
C ASP A 51 14.91 -1.92 6.49
N MET A 52 13.77 -1.67 5.82
CA MET A 52 13.34 -0.29 5.57
C MET A 52 13.03 0.37 6.91
N ALA A 53 13.66 1.52 7.17
CA ALA A 53 13.40 2.24 8.40
C ALA A 53 11.91 2.61 8.49
N THR A 54 11.25 2.21 9.58
CA THR A 54 9.83 2.48 9.83
C THR A 54 9.56 3.98 9.69
N ARG A 55 8.52 4.31 8.92
CA ARG A 55 8.09 5.70 8.68
C ARG A 55 6.76 5.95 9.38
N PRO A 56 6.73 6.69 10.50
CA PRO A 56 5.49 7.00 11.22
C PRO A 56 4.41 7.59 10.32
N GLU A 57 4.80 8.39 9.33
CA GLU A 57 3.90 9.02 8.36
C GLU A 57 3.18 7.98 7.49
N LEU A 58 3.88 6.92 7.06
CA LEU A 58 3.28 5.85 6.28
C LEU A 58 2.35 4.98 7.14
N ILE A 59 2.73 4.72 8.39
CA ILE A 59 1.88 4.02 9.36
C ILE A 59 0.59 4.83 9.64
N LEU A 60 0.71 6.15 9.76
CA LEU A 60 -0.43 7.04 9.95
C LEU A 60 -1.35 7.07 8.73
N LEU A 61 -0.78 7.09 7.53
CA LEU A 61 -1.53 6.96 6.28
C LEU A 61 -2.34 5.66 6.29
N GLN A 62 -1.69 4.54 6.55
CA GLN A 62 -2.33 3.24 6.59
C GLN A 62 -3.46 3.17 7.63
N LYS A 63 -3.20 3.62 8.86
CA LYS A 63 -4.24 3.69 9.91
C LYS A 63 -5.43 4.52 9.43
N THR A 64 -5.17 5.68 8.83
CA THR A 64 -6.23 6.57 8.33
C THR A 64 -7.03 5.88 7.23
N MET A 65 -6.37 5.21 6.28
CA MET A 65 -7.04 4.50 5.20
C MET A 65 -7.89 3.33 5.72
N VAL A 66 -7.40 2.56 6.69
CA VAL A 66 -8.17 1.49 7.36
C VAL A 66 -9.43 2.06 8.02
N VAL A 67 -9.30 3.16 8.75
CA VAL A 67 -10.43 3.79 9.46
C VAL A 67 -11.46 4.33 8.46
N VAL A 68 -11.02 5.03 7.42
CA VAL A 68 -11.90 5.57 6.38
C VAL A 68 -12.63 4.45 5.64
N GLU A 69 -11.93 3.39 5.23
CA GLU A 69 -12.55 2.24 4.58
C GLU A 69 -13.57 1.56 5.50
N GLY A 70 -13.23 1.37 6.78
CA GLY A 70 -14.12 0.80 7.78
C GLY A 70 -15.41 1.61 7.95
N VAL A 71 -15.31 2.93 8.10
CA VAL A 71 -16.46 3.83 8.23
C VAL A 71 -17.28 3.88 6.95
N ALA A 72 -16.64 3.97 5.78
CA ALA A 72 -17.36 4.01 4.51
C ALA A 72 -18.15 2.72 4.27
N ARG A 73 -17.58 1.54 4.60
CA ARG A 73 -18.26 0.25 4.47
C ARG A 73 -19.43 0.05 5.42
N THR A 74 -19.53 0.80 6.54
CA THR A 74 -20.74 0.76 7.39
C THR A 74 -21.92 1.50 6.74
N LEU A 75 -21.65 2.43 5.83
CA LEU A 75 -22.65 3.22 5.11
C LEU A 75 -22.98 2.60 3.75
N ASP A 76 -21.96 2.16 3.01
CA ASP A 76 -22.06 1.49 1.72
C ASP A 76 -21.21 0.20 1.74
N PRO A 77 -21.81 -0.98 1.94
CA PRO A 77 -21.09 -2.25 1.96
C PRO A 77 -20.32 -2.56 0.66
N ALA A 78 -20.73 -1.97 -0.46
CA ALA A 78 -20.09 -2.12 -1.77
C ALA A 78 -19.01 -1.06 -2.03
N PHE A 79 -18.70 -0.21 -1.05
CA PHE A 79 -17.70 0.84 -1.18
C PHE A 79 -16.33 0.26 -1.56
N ASN A 80 -15.72 0.87 -2.58
CA ASN A 80 -14.40 0.52 -3.09
C ASN A 80 -13.39 1.65 -2.81
N MET A 81 -12.54 1.45 -1.80
CA MET A 81 -11.52 2.42 -1.39
C MET A 81 -10.46 2.67 -2.47
N TRP A 82 -10.09 1.64 -3.24
CA TRP A 82 -9.11 1.76 -4.33
C TRP A 82 -9.59 2.72 -5.42
N LYS A 83 -10.80 2.47 -5.95
CA LYS A 83 -11.42 3.33 -6.97
C LYS A 83 -11.66 4.75 -6.47
N THR A 84 -12.02 4.90 -5.19
CA THR A 84 -12.30 6.22 -4.61
C THR A 84 -11.03 7.05 -4.39
N SER A 85 -9.92 6.40 -4.06
CA SER A 85 -8.63 7.06 -3.83
C SER A 85 -7.82 7.29 -5.11
N GLU A 86 -8.11 6.57 -6.20
CA GLU A 86 -7.47 6.70 -7.51
C GLU A 86 -7.24 8.15 -7.97
N PRO A 87 -8.24 9.06 -7.99
CA PRO A 87 -8.01 10.45 -8.44
C PRO A 87 -7.07 11.24 -7.51
N VAL A 88 -6.97 10.86 -6.24
CA VAL A 88 -6.09 11.54 -5.28
C VAL A 88 -4.66 11.00 -5.38
N VAL A 89 -4.50 9.69 -5.60
CA VAL A 89 -3.20 9.02 -5.63
C VAL A 89 -2.57 9.07 -7.02
N GLY A 90 -3.38 9.09 -8.08
CA GLY A 90 -2.92 9.16 -9.47
C GLY A 90 -2.07 10.41 -9.76
N ASP A 91 -2.37 11.53 -9.11
CA ASP A 91 -1.60 12.78 -9.25
C ASP A 91 -0.18 12.71 -8.64
N TRP A 92 0.14 11.68 -7.86
CA TRP A 92 1.44 11.50 -7.20
C TRP A 92 2.39 10.54 -7.95
N ILE A 93 1.90 9.86 -8.99
CA ILE A 93 2.66 8.92 -9.84
C ILE A 93 3.15 9.65 -11.09
#